data_AF-A0A952ETX6-F1
#
_entry.id   AF-A0A952ETX6-F1
#
_cell.length_a   1.000
_cell.length_b   1.000
_cell.length_c   1.000
_cell.angle_alpha   90.00
_cell.angle_beta   90.00
_cell.angle_gamma   90.00
#
_symmetry.space_group_name_H-M   'P 1'
#
loop_
_entity.id
_entity.type
_entity.pdbx_description
1 polymer ?
#
loop_
_entity_poly.entity_id
_entity_poly.type
_entity_poly.pdbx_seq_one_letter_code
_entity_poly.pdbx_strand_id
1 'polypeptide(L)'
;WSACRAAILAQPPFNTMQNSFNGGPLVFAEQCVPGEDHLRGALVLEKVVTLPEGSANPTATSALTDTDQLARKLSIRVSICNRDSQPIFVDETPF
;
A
#
# COMPACT_ATOMS: atom_id res chain seq x y z
N TRP A 1 4.86 -7.38 -8.66
CA TRP A 1 4.66 -6.08 -7.99
C TRP A 1 5.88 -5.17 -8.14
N SER A 2 7.10 -5.66 -7.85
CA SER A 2 8.34 -4.86 -7.85
C SER A 2 8.51 -3.93 -9.08
N ALA A 3 8.35 -4.45 -10.30
CA ALA A 3 8.43 -3.66 -11.52
C ALA A 3 7.35 -2.56 -11.63
N CYS A 4 6.11 -2.85 -11.21
CA CYS A 4 5.02 -1.87 -11.19
C CYS A 4 5.31 -0.76 -10.18
N ARG A 5 5.80 -1.12 -8.97
CA ARG A 5 6.20 -0.14 -7.96
C ARG A 5 7.27 0.81 -8.49
N ALA A 6 8.31 0.27 -9.13
CA ALA A 6 9.36 1.06 -9.74
C ALA A 6 8.81 1.98 -10.85
N ALA A 7 7.91 1.48 -11.69
CA ALA A 7 7.26 2.27 -12.73
C ALA A 7 6.41 3.43 -12.16
N ILE A 8 5.64 3.19 -11.10
CA ILE A 8 4.85 4.22 -10.41
C ILE A 8 5.77 5.34 -9.91
N LEU A 9 6.83 4.98 -9.17
CA LEU A 9 7.77 5.96 -8.61
C LEU A 9 8.57 6.72 -9.67
N ALA A 10 8.68 6.19 -10.89
CA ALA A 10 9.38 6.85 -11.99
C ALA A 10 8.51 7.87 -12.76
N GLN A 11 7.18 7.83 -12.59
CA GLN A 11 6.24 8.67 -13.34
C GLN A 11 5.72 9.86 -12.52
N PRO A 12 5.46 11.03 -13.15
CA PRO A 12 4.72 12.10 -12.50
C PRO A 12 3.28 11.69 -12.14
N PRO A 13 2.72 12.18 -11.02
CA PRO A 13 3.35 13.12 -10.09
C PRO A 13 4.26 12.45 -9.04
N PHE A 14 4.29 11.13 -8.96
CA PHE A 14 4.98 10.40 -7.89
C PHE A 14 6.50 10.62 -7.86
N ASN A 15 7.12 10.79 -9.03
CA ASN A 15 8.57 11.02 -9.12
C ASN A 15 9.03 12.40 -8.60
N THR A 16 8.12 13.36 -8.46
CA THR A 16 8.41 14.70 -7.92
C THR A 16 7.77 14.94 -6.55
N MET A 17 6.86 14.07 -6.13
CA MET A 17 6.25 14.14 -4.80
C MET A 17 7.28 13.85 -3.71
N GLN A 18 7.19 14.65 -2.65
CA GLN A 18 7.97 14.47 -1.43
C GLN A 18 7.04 14.13 -0.28
N ASN A 19 7.54 13.32 0.64
CA ASN A 19 6.87 13.03 1.89
C ASN A 19 6.88 14.28 2.78
N SER A 20 5.70 14.83 3.05
CA SER A 20 5.55 16.08 3.82
C SER A 20 6.06 16.01 5.27
N PHE A 21 6.29 14.82 5.82
CA PHE A 21 6.78 14.66 7.20
C PHE A 21 8.30 14.68 7.33
N ASN A 22 9.02 14.21 6.31
CA ASN A 22 10.48 14.07 6.37
C ASN A 22 11.23 14.70 5.17
N GLY A 23 10.51 15.22 4.18
CA GLY A 23 11.08 15.83 2.96
C GLY A 23 11.74 14.84 2.00
N GLY A 24 11.75 13.55 2.33
CA GLY A 24 12.29 12.49 1.48
C GLY A 24 11.37 12.11 0.32
N PRO A 25 11.79 11.19 -0.55
CA PRO A 25 10.93 10.65 -1.59
C PRO A 25 9.74 9.90 -0.99
N LEU A 26 8.67 9.72 -1.77
CA LEU A 26 7.61 8.78 -1.41
C LEU A 26 8.18 7.36 -1.31
N VAL A 27 7.75 6.65 -0.28
CA VAL A 27 8.14 5.25 -0.03
C VAL A 27 6.91 4.39 0.13
N PHE A 28 7.06 3.11 -0.23
CA PHE A 28 6.07 2.09 0.07
C PHE A 28 6.51 1.31 1.31
N ALA A 29 5.58 1.08 2.22
CA ALA A 29 5.73 0.21 3.38
C ALA A 29 4.81 -1.01 3.25
N GLU A 30 5.12 -2.07 3.97
CA GLU A 30 4.26 -3.27 4.01
C GLU A 30 2.98 -3.00 4.79
N GLN A 31 3.07 -2.21 5.87
CA GLN A 31 1.95 -1.83 6.72
C GLN A 31 2.27 -0.54 7.47
N CYS A 32 1.22 0.12 7.99
CA CYS A 32 1.38 1.21 8.95
C CYS A 32 1.44 0.63 10.37
N VAL A 33 2.44 1.03 11.15
CA VAL A 33 2.62 0.59 12.55
C VAL A 33 2.56 1.82 13.46
N PRO A 34 1.56 1.91 14.37
CA PRO A 34 1.43 3.06 15.26
C PRO A 34 2.69 3.31 16.09
N GLY A 35 3.16 4.57 16.11
CA GLY A 35 4.35 4.97 16.85
C GLY A 35 5.69 4.74 16.14
N GLU A 36 5.70 4.11 14.96
CA GLU A 36 6.91 3.99 14.16
C GLU A 36 7.10 5.22 13.26
N ASP A 37 7.83 6.21 13.77
CA ASP A 37 8.03 7.53 13.14
C ASP A 37 8.55 7.48 11.69
N HIS A 38 9.29 6.44 11.32
CA HIS A 38 9.83 6.28 9.97
C HIS A 38 8.76 5.95 8.91
N LEU A 39 7.58 5.50 9.34
CA LEU A 39 6.46 5.15 8.45
C LEU A 39 5.57 6.35 8.10
N ARG A 40 5.72 7.49 8.77
CA ARG A 40 4.89 8.68 8.52
C ARG A 40 4.92 9.05 7.04
N GLY A 41 3.75 9.17 6.41
CA GLY A 41 3.60 9.49 4.99
C GLY A 41 3.93 8.36 4.01
N ALA A 42 4.24 7.15 4.50
CA ALA A 42 4.44 5.99 3.64
C ALA A 42 3.11 5.56 2.98
N LEU A 43 3.21 5.08 1.74
CA LEU A 43 2.10 4.44 1.03
C LEU A 43 2.06 2.96 1.37
N VAL A 44 0.88 2.42 1.60
CA VAL A 44 0.66 0.99 1.84
C VAL A 44 -0.30 0.49 0.77
N LEU A 45 0.10 -0.59 0.09
CA LEU A 45 -0.72 -1.29 -0.89
C LEU A 45 -0.87 -2.74 -0.47
N GLU A 46 -2.11 -3.11 -0.18
CA GLU A 46 -2.47 -4.46 0.22
C GLU A 46 -3.31 -5.13 -0.88
N LYS A 47 -3.05 -6.40 -1.13
CA LYS A 47 -3.99 -7.24 -1.88
C LYS A 47 -5.11 -7.68 -0.95
N VAL A 48 -6.32 -7.64 -1.47
CA VAL A 48 -7.53 -8.16 -0.83
C VAL A 48 -7.94 -9.44 -1.54
N VAL A 49 -8.04 -10.52 -0.76
CA VAL A 49 -8.42 -11.84 -1.27
C VAL A 49 -9.74 -12.28 -0.63
N THR A 50 -10.65 -12.79 -1.44
CA THR A 50 -11.89 -13.42 -0.96
C THR A 50 -11.56 -14.77 -0.37
N LEU A 51 -12.05 -15.02 0.84
CA LEU A 51 -11.89 -16.30 1.53
C LEU A 51 -13.04 -17.25 1.20
N PRO A 52 -12.87 -18.57 1.37
CA PRO A 52 -13.93 -19.54 1.17
C PRO A 52 -15.17 -19.26 2.02
N GLU A 53 -16.34 -19.65 1.52
CA GLU A 53 -17.60 -19.58 2.27
C GLU A 53 -17.49 -20.31 3.62
N GLY A 54 -18.10 -19.74 4.66
CA GLY A 54 -17.99 -20.24 6.04
C GLY A 54 -16.79 -19.71 6.84
N SER A 55 -15.91 -18.92 6.21
CA SER A 55 -14.88 -18.15 6.93
C SER A 55 -15.51 -17.09 7.84
N ALA A 56 -14.90 -16.85 9.01
CA ALA A 56 -15.39 -15.83 9.95
C ALA A 56 -15.40 -14.43 9.35
N ASN A 57 -14.43 -14.13 8.49
CA ASN A 57 -14.37 -12.92 7.67
C ASN A 57 -14.43 -13.31 6.19
N PRO A 58 -15.16 -12.56 5.35
CA PRO A 58 -15.29 -12.88 3.92
C PRO A 58 -14.02 -12.55 3.12
N THR A 59 -13.14 -11.71 3.66
CA THR A 59 -11.91 -11.26 2.99
C THR A 59 -10.73 -11.23 3.96
N ALA A 60 -9.53 -11.34 3.39
CA ALA A 60 -8.27 -11.08 4.08
C ALA A 60 -7.45 -10.06 3.28
N THR A 61 -6.71 -9.20 4.00
CA THR A 61 -5.75 -8.29 3.40
C THR A 61 -4.32 -8.69 3.77
N SER A 62 -3.39 -8.43 2.85
CA SER A 62 -1.95 -8.64 3.09
C SER A 62 -1.16 -7.72 2.17
N ALA A 63 0.05 -7.34 2.59
CA ALA A 63 0.92 -6.50 1.78
C ALA A 63 1.21 -7.10 0.40
N LEU A 64 1.31 -6.25 -0.61
CA LEU A 64 1.90 -6.64 -1.90
C LEU A 64 3.41 -6.82 -1.75
N THR A 65 3.87 -8.04 -1.96
CA THR A 65 5.28 -8.43 -1.93
C THR A 65 5.88 -8.39 -3.33
N ASP A 66 7.20 -8.29 -3.44
CA ASP A 66 7.87 -8.23 -4.75
C ASP A 66 7.59 -9.44 -5.64
N THR A 67 7.36 -10.59 -5.01
CA THR A 67 7.02 -11.87 -5.63
C THR A 67 5.57 -11.95 -6.13
N ASP A 68 4.69 -11.04 -5.72
CA ASP A 68 3.30 -11.07 -6.15
C ASP A 68 3.18 -10.80 -7.66
N GLN A 69 2.64 -11.79 -8.36
CA GLN A 69 2.31 -11.69 -9.78
C GLN A 69 0.93 -11.04 -9.93
N LEU A 70 0.88 -9.90 -10.62
CA LEU A 70 -0.36 -9.17 -10.90
C LEU A 70 -1.04 -9.68 -12.19
N ALA A 71 -0.92 -10.97 -12.48
CA ALA A 71 -1.44 -11.58 -13.72
C ALA A 71 -2.93 -11.95 -13.64
N ARG A 72 -3.55 -11.79 -12.45
CA ARG A 72 -4.96 -12.05 -12.20
C ARG A 72 -5.59 -10.80 -11.61
N LYS A 73 -6.90 -10.68 -11.78
CA LYS A 73 -7.66 -9.59 -11.18
C LYS A 73 -7.53 -9.63 -9.66
N LEU A 74 -7.06 -8.55 -9.06
CA LEU A 74 -6.87 -8.41 -7.62
C LEU A 74 -7.62 -7.17 -7.14
N SER A 75 -8.24 -7.22 -5.97
CA SER A 75 -8.67 -5.98 -5.32
C SER A 75 -7.48 -5.43 -4.54
N ILE A 76 -7.11 -4.18 -4.78
CA ILE A 76 -5.98 -3.50 -4.12
C ILE A 76 -6.53 -2.43 -3.21
N ARG A 77 -6.16 -2.53 -1.93
CA ARG A 77 -6.45 -1.51 -0.93
C ARG A 77 -5.27 -0.56 -0.82
N VAL A 78 -5.57 0.74 -0.86
CA VAL A 78 -4.60 1.83 -0.77
C VAL A 78 -4.78 2.56 0.54
N SER A 79 -3.69 2.74 1.28
CA SER A 79 -3.65 3.54 2.50
C SER A 79 -2.41 4.42 2.57
N ILE A 80 -2.47 5.46 3.37
CA ILE A 80 -1.33 6.32 3.70
C ILE A 80 -1.15 6.33 5.22
N CYS A 81 0.08 6.18 5.69
CA CYS A 81 0.37 6.29 7.11
C CYS A 81 0.36 7.77 7.54
N ASN A 82 -0.47 8.11 8.53
CA ASN A 82 -0.60 9.48 9.01
C ASN A 82 0.57 9.90 9.92
N ARG A 83 0.42 11.04 10.62
CA ARG A 83 1.43 11.55 11.56
C ARG A 83 1.76 10.57 12.70
N ASP A 84 0.82 9.75 13.13
CA ASP A 84 1.03 8.78 14.21
C ASP A 84 1.33 7.37 13.66
N SER A 85 1.63 7.28 12.36
CA SER A 85 1.83 6.04 11.61
C SER A 85 0.64 5.09 11.68
N GLN A 86 -0.57 5.66 11.79
CA GLN A 86 -1.83 4.93 11.66
C GLN A 86 -2.31 4.97 10.20
N PRO A 87 -2.96 3.90 9.71
CA PRO A 87 -3.45 3.87 8.34
C PRO A 87 -4.63 4.83 8.15
N ILE A 88 -4.56 5.67 7.12
CA ILE A 88 -5.69 6.37 6.54
C ILE A 88 -6.06 5.63 5.26
N PHE A 89 -7.27 5.06 5.24
CA PHE A 89 -7.83 4.45 4.04
C PHE A 89 -8.06 5.51 2.96
N VAL A 90 -7.61 5.22 1.74
CA VAL A 90 -7.82 6.09 0.58
C VAL A 90 -8.87 5.50 -0.33
N ASP A 91 -8.64 4.28 -0.80
CA ASP A 91 -9.53 3.59 -1.73
C ASP A 91 -9.28 2.07 -1.74
N GLU A 92 -10.24 1.33 -2.27
CA GLU A 92 -10.09 -0.07 -2.62
C GLU A 92 -10.59 -0.28 -4.06
N THR A 93 -9.70 -0.69 -4.96
CA THR A 93 -9.96 -0.68 -6.40
C THR A 93 -9.54 -1.99 -7.06
N PRO A 94 -10.29 -2.49 -8.07
CA PRO A 94 -9.87 -3.63 -8.85
C PRO A 94 -8.69 -3.29 -9.78
N PHE A 95 -7.68 -4.15 -9.77
CA PHE A 95 -6.56 -4.19 -10.71
C PHE A 95 -6.70 -5.40 -11.62
#